data_AF-A0A1E7FTN5-F1
#
_entry.id   AF-A0A1E7FTN5-F1
#
_cell.length_a   1.000
_cell.length_b   1.000
_cell.length_c   1.000
_cell.angle_alpha   90.00
_cell.angle_beta   90.00
_cell.angle_gamma   90.00
#
_symmetry.space_group_name_H-M   'P 1'
#
loop_
_entity.id
_entity.type
_entity.pdbx_description
1 polymer ?
#
loop_
_entity_poly.entity_id
_entity_poly.type
_entity_poly.pdbx_seq_one_letter_code
_entity_poly.pdbx_strand_id
1 'polypeptide(L)' 'RAKDLLDGMNAKYTVVELDTDPDGKAIRAEMGDFLGRTSVPAIWIDGQFVGGCNDGPMGGIMKLNESGELTGLLKKARAL' A
#
# COMPACT_ATOMS: atom_id res chain seq x y z
N ARG A 1 8.77 -3.68 6.74
CA ARG A 1 8.09 -2.56 7.44
C ARG A 1 6.60 -2.51 7.16
N ALA A 2 6.15 -2.14 5.95
CA ALA A 2 4.72 -2.14 5.63
C ALA A 2 4.09 -3.56 5.70
N LYS A 3 4.78 -4.57 5.15
CA LYS A 3 4.39 -5.99 5.26
C LYS A 3 4.35 -6.42 6.73
N ASP A 4 5.45 -6.23 7.47
CA ASP A 4 5.54 -6.58 8.89
C ASP A 4 4.42 -5.95 9.75
N LEU A 5 4.01 -4.72 9.45
CA LEU A 5 2.88 -4.07 10.11
C LEU A 5 1.57 -4.81 9.82
N LEU A 6 1.27 -5.11 8.54
CA LEU A 6 0.07 -5.84 8.15
C LEU A 6 0.07 -7.28 8.71
N ASP A 7 1.22 -7.95 8.69
CA ASP A 7 1.43 -9.27 9.28
C ASP A 7 1.17 -9.24 10.79
N GLY A 8 1.70 -8.23 11.50
CA GLY A 8 1.48 -8.04 12.93
C GLY A 8 0.01 -7.73 13.29
N MET A 9 -0.75 -7.15 12.36
CA MET A 9 -2.20 -6.95 12.50
C MET A 9 -3.01 -8.17 12.07
N ASN A 10 -2.38 -9.23 11.56
CA ASN A 10 -3.03 -10.38 10.94
C ASN A 10 -4.00 -9.99 9.81
N ALA A 11 -3.66 -8.94 9.08
CA ALA A 11 -4.46 -8.43 7.97
C ALA A 11 -4.24 -9.26 6.70
N LYS A 12 -5.29 -9.49 5.92
CA LYS A 12 -5.19 -10.09 4.58
C LYS A 12 -4.77 -9.04 3.56
N TYR A 13 -3.72 -9.33 2.79
CA TYR A 13 -3.27 -8.47 1.70
C TYR A 13 -2.68 -9.29 0.56
N THR A 14 -2.55 -8.67 -0.61
CA THR A 14 -1.83 -9.22 -1.76
C THR A 14 -0.59 -8.38 -1.99
N VAL A 15 0.53 -9.03 -2.32
CA VAL A 15 1.78 -8.36 -2.67
C VAL A 15 2.06 -8.63 -4.14
N VAL A 16 2.39 -7.56 -4.86
CA VAL A 16 2.96 -7.65 -6.21
C VAL A 16 4.43 -7.25 -6.13
N GLU A 17 5.32 -8.23 -6.29
CA GLU A 17 6.77 -8.05 -6.20
C GLU A 17 7.32 -7.62 -7.57
N LEU A 18 7.35 -6.31 -7.81
CA LEU A 18 7.70 -5.71 -9.12
C LEU A 18 9.12 -6.00 -9.61
N ASP A 19 10.00 -6.53 -8.77
CA ASP A 19 11.35 -6.97 -9.13
C ASP A 19 11.37 -8.37 -9.77
N THR A 20 10.38 -9.20 -9.47
CA THR A 20 10.23 -10.56 -10.02
C THR A 20 9.08 -10.69 -11.01
N ASP A 21 8.15 -9.74 -11.02
CA ASP A 21 7.04 -9.69 -11.96
C ASP A 21 7.53 -9.35 -13.39
N PRO A 22 7.20 -10.16 -14.41
CA PRO A 22 7.54 -9.87 -15.81
C PRO A 22 7.06 -8.50 -16.30
N ASP A 23 5.90 -8.06 -15.80
CA ASP A 23 5.27 -6.78 -16.12
C ASP A 23 5.68 -5.67 -15.14
N GLY A 24 6.56 -5.94 -14.17
CA GLY A 24 6.93 -5.01 -13.11
C GLY A 24 7.46 -3.67 -13.62
N LYS A 25 8.17 -3.64 -14.76
CA LYS A 25 8.60 -2.40 -15.43
C LYS A 25 7.44 -1.61 -16.01
N ALA A 26 6.49 -2.28 -16.66
CA ALA A 26 5.30 -1.66 -17.23
C ALA A 26 4.41 -1.09 -16.10
N ILE A 27 4.20 -1.86 -15.03
CA ILE A 27 3.45 -1.40 -13.85
C ILE A 27 4.10 -0.15 -13.24
N ARG A 28 5.44 -0.11 -13.10
CA ARG A 28 6.14 1.10 -12.61
C ARG A 28 5.96 2.30 -13.53
N ALA A 29 5.92 2.11 -14.84
CA ALA A 29 5.67 3.19 -15.79
C ALA A 29 4.25 3.75 -15.60
N GLU A 30 3.25 2.88 -15.55
CA GLU A 30 1.85 3.25 -15.27
C GLU A 30 1.70 3.95 -13.91
N MET A 31 2.41 3.50 -12.87
CA MET A 31 2.46 4.20 -11.58
C MET A 31 3.04 5.62 -11.72
N GLY A 32 4.08 5.79 -12.55
CA GLY A 32 4.66 7.09 -12.85
C GLY A 32 3.63 8.04 -13.46
N ASP A 33 2.86 7.55 -14.43
CA ASP A 33 1.85 8.34 -15.14
C ASP A 33 0.60 8.60 -14.27
N PHE A 34 0.13 7.60 -13.52
CA PHE A 34 -1.10 7.67 -12.73
C PHE A 34 -0.90 8.34 -11.35
N LEU A 35 0.23 8.08 -10.70
CA LEU A 35 0.52 8.55 -9.34
C LEU A 35 1.56 9.67 -9.29
N GLY A 36 2.25 9.96 -10.40
CA GLY A 36 3.41 10.86 -10.40
C GLY A 36 4.64 10.28 -9.68
N ARG A 37 4.64 8.98 -9.35
CA ARG A 37 5.73 8.31 -8.62
C ARG A 37 5.88 6.85 -9.02
N THR A 38 7.12 6.37 -9.02
CA THR A 38 7.47 4.98 -9.36
C THR A 38 8.06 4.20 -8.17
N SER A 39 8.07 4.83 -6.99
CA SER A 39 8.68 4.30 -5.78
C SER A 39 7.76 3.30 -5.08
N VAL A 40 8.38 2.25 -4.52
CA VAL A 40 7.74 1.22 -3.72
C VAL A 40 8.14 1.37 -2.24
N PRO A 41 7.30 0.94 -1.28
CA PRO A 41 5.97 0.36 -1.48
C PRO A 41 4.96 1.38 -1.99
N ALA A 42 4.02 0.94 -2.80
CA ALA A 42 2.83 1.67 -3.17
C ALA A 42 1.64 0.81 -2.72
N ILE A 43 0.78 1.39 -1.88
CA ILE A 43 -0.20 0.65 -1.10
C ILE A 43 -1.59 1.16 -1.46
N TRP A 44 -2.48 0.21 -1.71
CA TRP A 44 -3.89 0.45 -1.92
C TRP A 44 -4.70 -0.34 -0.91
N ILE A 45 -5.77 0.27 -0.40
CA ILE A 45 -6.74 -0.38 0.48
C ILE A 45 -8.13 -0.12 -0.11
N ASP A 46 -8.90 -1.17 -0.41
CA ASP A 46 -10.24 -1.07 -0.99
C ASP A 46 -10.28 -0.21 -2.29
N GLY A 47 -9.26 -0.36 -3.14
CA GLY A 47 -9.08 0.43 -4.38
C GLY A 47 -8.59 1.86 -4.18
N GLN A 48 -8.50 2.34 -2.94
CA GLN A 48 -8.00 3.68 -2.62
C GLN A 48 -6.47 3.66 -2.43
N PHE A 49 -5.77 4.52 -3.16
CA PHE A 49 -4.33 4.70 -2.98
C PHE A 49 -4.05 5.44 -1.66
N VAL A 50 -3.37 4.76 -0.73
CA VAL A 50 -3.03 5.36 0.58
C VAL A 50 -1.64 6.00 0.59
N GLY A 51 -0.77 5.58 -0.33
CA GLY A 51 0.61 6.06 -0.42
C GLY A 51 1.63 4.94 -0.26
N GLY A 52 2.81 5.28 0.24
CA GLY A 52 3.87 4.32 0.55
C GLY A 52 3.96 4.03 2.05
N CYS A 53 5.18 3.88 2.55
CA CYS A 53 5.39 3.53 3.95
C CYS A 53 5.05 4.71 4.87
N ASN A 54 5.59 5.90 4.57
CA ASN A 54 5.46 7.12 5.39
C ASN A 54 5.07 8.36 4.55
N ASP A 55 4.69 8.15 3.30
CA ASP A 55 4.45 9.19 2.30
C ASP A 55 3.21 8.90 1.46
N GLY A 56 2.84 9.86 0.61
CA GLY A 56 1.68 9.76 -0.27
C GLY A 56 0.45 10.49 0.27
N PRO A 57 -0.69 10.37 -0.43
CA PRO A 57 -1.85 11.25 -0.24
C PRO A 57 -2.51 11.10 1.14
N MET A 58 -2.45 9.91 1.75
CA MET A 58 -2.93 9.66 3.11
C MET A 58 -1.79 9.58 4.13
N GLY A 59 -0.59 10.01 3.75
CA GLY A 59 0.58 9.97 4.64
C GLY A 59 1.25 8.60 4.77
N GLY A 60 0.75 7.58 4.05
CA GLY A 60 1.30 6.23 4.07
C GLY A 60 0.78 5.37 5.21
N ILE A 61 1.04 4.07 5.12
CA ILE A 61 0.47 3.08 6.04
C ILE A 61 0.88 3.28 7.50
N MET A 62 2.09 3.77 7.76
CA MET A 62 2.56 4.01 9.13
C MET A 62 1.79 5.13 9.80
N LYS A 63 1.54 6.25 9.09
CA LYS A 63 0.75 7.36 9.64
C LYS A 63 -0.69 6.97 9.90
N LEU A 64 -1.29 6.17 9.02
CA LEU A 64 -2.64 5.64 9.23
C LEU A 64 -2.72 4.71 10.44
N ASN A 65 -1.65 3.96 10.71
CA ASN A 65 -1.57 3.13 11.92
C ASN A 65 -1.45 4.00 13.17
N GLU A 66 -0.59 5.01 13.14
CA GLU A 66 -0.38 5.97 14.24
C GLU A 66 -1.65 6.78 14.55
N SER A 67 -2.44 7.17 13.54
CA SER A 67 -3.71 7.87 13.73
C SER A 67 -4.87 6.97 14.15
N GLY A 68 -4.69 5.64 14.11
CA GLY A 68 -5.73 4.64 14.39
C GLY A 68 -6.72 4.40 13.24
N GLU A 69 -6.61 5.14 12.13
CA GLU A 69 -7.50 5.04 10.98
C GLU A 69 -7.30 3.74 10.19
N LEU A 70 -6.09 3.17 10.20
CA LEU A 70 -5.75 1.96 9.44
C LEU A 70 -6.67 0.79 9.77
N THR A 71 -6.98 0.59 11.04
CA THR A 71 -7.88 -0.49 11.48
C THR A 71 -9.28 -0.35 10.87
N GLY A 72 -9.80 0.87 10.79
CA GLY A 72 -11.10 1.14 10.18
C GLY A 72 -11.11 0.85 8.68
N LEU A 73 -10.06 1.26 7.98
CA LEU A 73 -9.89 1.01 6.54
C LEU A 73 -9.80 -0.50 6.24
N LEU A 74 -9.00 -1.23 7.03
CA LEU A 74 -8.83 -2.68 6.84
C LEU A 74 -10.12 -3.46 7.15
N LYS A 75 -10.89 -3.06 8.19
CA LYS A 75 -12.21 -3.66 8.47
C LYS A 75 -13.21 -3.41 7.34
N LYS A 76 -13.23 -2.18 6.81
CA LYS A 76 -14.09 -1.83 5.66
C LYS A 76 -13.73 -2.68 4.44
N ALA A 77 -12.44 -2.90 4.20
CA ALA A 77 -11.91 -3.75 3.14
C ALA A 77 -12.08 -5.27 3.41
N ARG A 78 -12.62 -5.67 4.57
CA ARG A 78 -12.71 -7.08 5.02
C ARG A 78 -11.35 -7.79 5.06
N ALA A 79 -10.29 -7.02 5.32
CA ALA A 79 -8.93 -7.50 5.50
C ALA A 79 -8.62 -7.88 6.95
N LEU A 80 -9.40 -7.38 7.91
CA LEU A 80 -9.37 -7.73 9.34
C LEU A 80 -10.66 -8.41 9.78
#